data_AF-A0A1F3YAH4-F1
#
_entry.id   AF-A0A1F3YAH4-F1
#
_cell.length_a   1.000
_cell.length_b   1.000
_cell.length_c   1.000
_cell.angle_alpha   90.00
_cell.angle_beta   90.00
_cell.angle_gamma   90.00
#
_symmetry.space_group_name_H-M   'P 1'
#
loop_
_entity.id
_entity.type
_entity.pdbx_description
1 polymer ?
#
loop_
_entity_poly.entity_id
_entity_poly.type
_entity_poly.pdbx_seq_one_letter_code
_entity_poly.pdbx_strand_id
1 'polypeptide(L)'
;MSRVWSDAFHREYGLGHLRERFAEDSRTNELDVQFELEDDRVILRGEVSSPERRMAAQEVAQEFLPDKNIDNQIRVQTVHEPDEMEKVS
;
A
#
# COMPACT_ATOMS: atom_id res chain seq x y z
N MET A 1 13.50 -32.15 4.93
CA MET A 1 13.63 -30.97 5.82
C MET A 1 12.81 -29.83 5.23
N SER A 2 12.10 -29.09 6.09
CA SER A 2 10.77 -28.51 5.84
C SER A 2 10.76 -27.28 4.92
N ARG A 3 10.08 -27.40 3.76
CA ARG A 3 9.81 -26.33 2.77
C ARG A 3 9.04 -25.15 3.38
N VAL A 4 8.27 -25.40 4.45
CA VAL A 4 7.39 -24.43 5.11
C VAL A 4 8.17 -23.30 5.79
N TRP A 5 9.36 -23.60 6.34
CA TRP A 5 10.17 -22.59 7.03
C TRP A 5 10.92 -21.68 6.07
N SER A 6 11.34 -22.21 4.91
CA SER A 6 11.99 -21.39 3.88
C SER A 6 11.02 -20.40 3.24
N ASP A 7 9.78 -20.79 2.98
CA ASP A 7 8.79 -19.91 2.36
C ASP A 7 8.47 -18.71 3.25
N ALA A 8 8.10 -18.95 4.52
CA ALA A 8 7.78 -17.90 5.49
C ALA A 8 8.93 -16.88 5.68
N PHE A 9 10.16 -17.36 5.76
CA PHE A 9 11.34 -16.48 5.91
C PHE A 9 11.57 -15.59 4.67
N HIS A 10 11.32 -16.12 3.46
CA HIS A 10 11.38 -15.31 2.24
C HIS A 10 10.23 -14.29 2.17
N ARG A 11 9.05 -14.63 2.70
CA ARG A 11 7.91 -13.69 2.75
C ARG A 11 8.17 -12.53 3.68
N GLU A 12 8.63 -12.79 4.90
CA GLU A 12 8.94 -11.75 5.89
C GLU A 12 10.07 -10.84 5.41
N TYR A 13 11.09 -11.39 4.76
CA TYR A 13 12.19 -10.61 4.19
C TYR A 13 11.72 -9.68 3.06
N GLY A 14 10.85 -10.17 2.17
CA GLY A 14 10.28 -9.35 1.08
C GLY A 14 9.38 -8.22 1.60
N LEU A 15 8.55 -8.50 2.60
CA LEU A 15 7.66 -7.50 3.21
C LEU A 15 8.42 -6.42 3.98
N GLY A 16 9.47 -6.81 4.72
CA GLY A 16 10.30 -5.86 5.46
C GLY A 16 10.96 -4.85 4.52
N HIS A 17 11.52 -5.32 3.42
CA HIS A 17 12.18 -4.45 2.45
C HIS A 17 11.17 -3.56 1.70
N LEU A 18 10.01 -4.09 1.31
CA LEU A 18 8.95 -3.28 0.69
C LEU A 18 8.49 -2.14 1.62
N ARG A 19 8.33 -2.42 2.92
CA ARG A 19 7.94 -1.42 3.91
C ARG A 19 8.97 -0.30 4.05
N GLU A 20 10.26 -0.66 4.08
CA GLU A 20 11.35 0.31 4.14
C GLU A 20 11.34 1.23 2.91
N ARG A 21 11.19 0.65 1.71
CA ARG A 21 11.13 1.45 0.47
C ARG A 21 9.94 2.40 0.45
N PHE A 22 8.78 1.97 0.93
CA PHE A 22 7.62 2.86 1.05
C PHE A 22 7.86 4.01 2.02
N ALA A 23 8.59 3.77 3.11
CA ALA A 23 8.93 4.80 4.10
C ALA A 23 9.97 5.81 3.57
N GLU A 24 10.83 5.39 2.64
CA GLU A 24 11.87 6.24 2.03
C GLU A 24 11.39 7.03 0.80
N ASP A 25 10.43 6.50 0.05
CA ASP A 25 9.92 7.16 -1.16
C ASP A 25 8.98 8.32 -0.79
N SER A 26 9.30 9.52 -1.26
CA SER A 26 8.54 10.74 -0.94
C SER A 26 7.08 10.71 -1.41
N ARG A 27 6.71 9.80 -2.32
CA ARG A 27 5.34 9.60 -2.77
C ARG A 27 4.51 8.79 -1.76
N THR A 28 5.16 7.94 -0.95
CA THR A 28 4.49 6.96 -0.08
C THR A 28 4.87 7.05 1.40
N ASN A 29 5.88 7.85 1.77
CA ASN A 29 6.45 7.92 3.12
C ASN A 29 5.47 8.28 4.25
N GLU A 30 4.37 8.96 3.92
CA GLU A 30 3.32 9.37 4.87
C GLU A 30 2.06 8.49 4.79
N LEU A 31 2.02 7.51 3.88
CA LEU A 31 0.83 6.68 3.68
C LEU A 31 0.81 5.54 4.70
N ASP A 32 -0.31 5.39 5.40
CA ASP A 32 -0.55 4.22 6.25
C ASP A 32 -1.01 3.04 5.38
N VAL A 33 -0.03 2.32 4.81
CA VAL A 33 -0.23 1.17 3.93
C VAL A 33 0.33 -0.10 4.57
N GLN A 34 -0.49 -1.14 4.60
CA GLN A 34 -0.15 -2.49 5.03
C GLN A 34 0.10 -3.38 3.81
N PHE A 35 0.97 -4.36 3.99
CA PHE A 35 1.45 -5.26 2.94
C PHE A 35 1.21 -6.71 3.34
N GLU A 36 0.60 -7.49 2.45
CA GLU A 36 0.45 -8.94 2.60
C GLU A 36 1.11 -9.62 1.40
N LEU A 37 1.88 -10.69 1.65
CA LEU A 37 2.49 -11.50 0.60
C LEU A 37 1.77 -12.83 0.46
N GLU A 38 1.14 -13.02 -0.69
CA GLU A 38 0.62 -14.30 -1.15
C GLU A 38 1.59 -14.92 -2.16
N ASP A 39 1.43 -16.21 -2.47
CA ASP A 39 2.41 -16.99 -3.25
C ASP A 39 2.85 -16.31 -4.57
N ASP A 40 1.94 -15.61 -5.25
CA ASP A 40 2.21 -14.94 -6.53
C ASP A 40 1.97 -13.43 -6.54
N ARG A 41 1.46 -12.85 -5.45
CA ARG A 41 1.04 -11.44 -5.43
C ARG A 41 1.30 -10.74 -4.11
N VAL A 42 1.43 -9.42 -4.20
CA VAL A 42 1.52 -8.52 -3.06
C VAL A 42 0.22 -7.74 -2.97
N ILE A 43 -0.41 -7.74 -1.81
CA ILE A 43 -1.64 -6.98 -1.57
C ILE A 43 -1.27 -5.71 -0.82
N LEU A 44 -1.69 -4.56 -1.36
CA LEU A 44 -1.58 -3.26 -0.70
C LEU A 44 -2.92 -2.91 -0.07
N ARG A 45 -2.95 -2.64 1.23
CA ARG A 45 -4.17 -2.24 1.97
C ARG A 45 -3.92 -0.95 2.72
N GLY A 46 -4.95 -0.12 2.85
CA GLY A 46 -4.87 1.14 3.58
C GLY A 46 -5.94 2.10 3.13
N GLU A 47 -5.90 3.31 3.66
CA GLU A 47 -6.76 4.41 3.26
C GLU A 47 -5.92 5.63 2.92
N VAL A 48 -6.27 6.31 1.83
CA VAL A 48 -5.59 7.54 1.38
C VAL A 48 -6.59 8.62 1.07
N SER A 49 -6.15 9.87 1.12
CA SER A 49 -6.99 11.04 0.86
C SER A 49 -7.26 11.29 -0.63
N SER A 50 -6.53 10.65 -1.54
CA SER A 50 -6.69 10.91 -2.97
C SER A 50 -6.38 9.70 -3.87
N PRO A 51 -6.98 9.62 -5.07
CA PRO A 51 -6.67 8.60 -6.05
C PRO A 51 -5.21 8.62 -6.50
N GLU A 52 -4.57 9.79 -6.58
CA GLU A 52 -3.17 9.95 -6.97
C GLU A 52 -2.24 9.26 -5.97
N ARG A 53 -2.51 9.40 -4.66
CA ARG A 53 -1.74 8.70 -3.62
C ARG A 53 -1.92 7.18 -3.72
N ARG A 54 -3.13 6.71 -4.04
CA ARG A 54 -3.38 5.29 -4.29
C ARG A 54 -2.59 4.77 -5.49
N MET A 55 -2.53 5.54 -6.58
CA MET A 55 -1.76 5.17 -7.77
C MET A 55 -0.26 5.20 -7.50
N ALA A 56 0.23 6.20 -6.78
CA ALA A 56 1.64 6.29 -6.41
C ALA A 56 2.10 5.06 -5.60
N ALA A 57 1.28 4.57 -4.67
CA ALA A 57 1.54 3.33 -3.95
C ALA A 57 1.63 2.11 -4.90
N GLN A 58 0.76 2.00 -5.91
CA GLN A 58 0.84 0.94 -6.92
C GLN A 58 2.17 1.01 -7.69
N GLU A 59 2.53 2.21 -8.15
CA GLU A 59 3.73 2.44 -8.97
C GLU A 59 5.00 2.09 -8.19
N VAL A 60 5.16 2.59 -6.97
CA VAL A 60 6.31 2.28 -6.10
C VAL A 60 6.42 0.77 -5.88
N ALA A 61 5.31 0.07 -5.60
CA ALA A 61 5.33 -1.38 -5.41
C ALA A 61 5.72 -2.12 -6.69
N GLN A 62 5.22 -1.70 -7.86
CA GLN A 62 5.50 -2.33 -9.14
C GLN A 62 6.93 -2.06 -9.63
N GLU A 63 7.47 -0.87 -9.40
CA GLU A 63 8.87 -0.51 -9.65
C GLU A 63 9.81 -1.41 -8.84
N PHE A 64 9.45 -1.70 -7.59
CA PHE A 64 10.27 -2.48 -6.68
C PHE A 64 10.14 -4.00 -6.89
N LEU A 65 8.95 -4.48 -7.28
CA LEU A 65 8.65 -5.88 -7.51
C LEU A 65 8.11 -6.09 -8.94
N PRO A 66 8.94 -5.89 -9.98
CA PRO A 66 8.49 -5.96 -11.37
C PRO A 66 7.93 -7.32 -11.78
N ASP A 67 8.39 -8.39 -11.11
CA ASP A 67 7.97 -9.77 -11.38
C ASP A 67 6.78 -10.24 -10.51
N LYS A 68 6.22 -9.35 -9.67
CA LYS A 68 5.06 -9.68 -8.81
C LYS A 68 3.81 -8.98 -9.29
N ASN A 69 2.69 -9.66 -9.10
CA ASN A 69 1.38 -9.07 -9.29
C ASN A 69 1.05 -8.19 -8.07
N ILE A 70 0.75 -6.91 -8.31
CA ILE A 70 0.39 -5.97 -7.25
C ILE A 70 -1.13 -5.79 -7.23
N ASP A 71 -1.77 -6.28 -6.17
CA ASP A 71 -3.19 -6.15 -5.90
C ASP A 71 -3.43 -4.97 -4.95
N ASN A 72 -3.71 -3.79 -5.53
CA ASN A 72 -3.95 -2.58 -4.77
C ASN A 72 -5.41 -2.43 -4.35
N GLN A 73 -5.65 -2.76 -3.09
CA GLN A 73 -6.92 -2.66 -2.39
C GLN A 73 -7.00 -1.43 -1.48
N ILE A 74 -6.11 -0.44 -1.66
CA ILE A 74 -6.16 0.83 -0.93
C ILE A 74 -7.48 1.54 -1.27
N ARG A 75 -8.17 2.05 -0.26
CA ARG A 75 -9.40 2.82 -0.43
C ARG A 75 -9.08 4.31 -0.44
N VAL A 76 -9.77 5.06 -1.28
CA VAL A 76 -9.71 6.51 -1.26
C VAL A 76 -10.84 7.01 -0.37
N GLN A 77 -10.51 7.77 0.68
CA GLN A 77 -11.52 8.39 1.52
C GLN A 77 -12.26 9.45 0.72
N THR A 78 -13.58 9.34 0.65
CA THR A 78 -14.46 10.43 0.24
C THR A 78 -14.58 11.39 1.40
N VAL A 79 -13.80 12.47 1.40
CA VAL A 79 -14.07 13.60 2.29
C VAL A 79 -15.35 14.26 1.78
N HIS A 80 -16.45 14.04 2.49
CA HIS A 80 -17.61 14.91 2.36
C HIS A 80 -17.20 16.25 2.95
N GLU A 81 -17.07 17.28 2.11
CA GLU A 81 -17.04 18.65 2.58
C GLU A 81 -18.29 18.86 3.45
N PRO A 82 -18.17 19.38 4.69
CA PRO A 82 -19.37 19.74 5.43
C PRO A 82 -20.10 20.80 4.59
N ASP A 83 -21.35 20.52 4.21
CA ASP A 83 -22.26 21.48 3.57
C ASP A 83 -22.24 22.76 4.41
N GLU A 84 -21.51 23.79 3.94
CA GLU A 84 -21.63 25.14 4.50
C GLU A 84 -22.99 25.72 4.08
N MET A 85 -24.05 25.23 4.74
CA MET A 85 -25.31 25.94 4.87
C MET A 85 -25.50 26.39 6.32
N GLU A 86 -24.53 27.13 6.87
CA GLU A 86 -24.88 28.13 7.88
C GLU A 86 -25.34 29.40 7.18
N LYS A 87 -26.63 29.44 6.82
CA LYS A 87 -27.34 30.71 6.63
C LYS A 87 -27.44 31.38 7.99
N VAL A 88 -26.46 32.22 8.33
CA VAL A 88 -26.64 33.18 9.43
C VAL A 88 -27.72 34.16 9.00
N SER A 89 -28.81 34.17 9.78
CA SER A 89 -29.97 35.08 9.63
C SER A 89 -29.66 36.50 10.09
#